data_AF-A0A2K8Z2H0-F1
#
_entry.id   AF-A0A2K8Z2H0-F1
#
_cell.length_a   1.000
_cell.length_b   1.000
_cell.length_c   1.000
_cell.angle_alpha   90.00
_cell.angle_beta   90.00
_cell.angle_gamma   90.00
#
_symmetry.space_group_name_H-M   'P 1'
#
loop_
_entity.id
_entity.type
_entity.pdbx_description
1 polymer ?
#
loop_
_entity_poly.entity_id
_entity_poly.type
_entity_poly.pdbx_seq_one_letter_code
_entity_poly.pdbx_strand_id
1 'polypeptide(L)'
;MLTINSQFMDRLVKLRMKQPKRIMREMVAAVLLDQLNIDQAAERYKVNRLTVLRWIRKVEEEAKASKQSTSITSDQPSLPSPKSTRRSTPEEEVKQLRTKLQSMEKELETANFKALYYSTLVRVAKHELGVDVEKKSVTKPSGLC
;
A
#
# COMPACT_ATOMS: atom_id res chain seq x y z
N MET A 1 15.78 1.90 -51.28
CA MET A 1 16.47 1.09 -50.25
C MET A 1 16.86 1.86 -48.97
N LEU A 2 16.85 3.22 -48.92
CA LEU A 2 17.29 4.00 -47.74
C LEU A 2 16.23 4.17 -46.62
N THR A 3 14.95 3.97 -46.91
CA THR A 3 13.84 4.25 -45.99
C THR A 3 13.66 3.21 -44.87
N ILE A 4 14.05 1.96 -45.14
CA ILE A 4 13.87 0.83 -44.20
C ILE A 4 14.83 0.97 -43.01
N ASN A 5 16.06 1.43 -43.24
CA ASN A 5 17.06 1.67 -42.19
C ASN A 5 16.65 2.82 -41.26
N SER A 6 16.01 3.87 -41.80
CA SER A 6 15.51 5.00 -41.00
C SER A 6 14.38 4.57 -40.04
N GLN A 7 13.37 3.85 -40.55
CA GLN A 7 12.27 3.36 -39.71
C GLN A 7 12.73 2.35 -38.65
N PHE A 8 13.73 1.54 -38.96
CA PHE A 8 14.32 0.59 -38.01
C PHE A 8 15.06 1.33 -36.89
N MET A 9 15.87 2.33 -37.21
CA MET A 9 16.54 3.18 -36.23
C MET A 9 15.55 3.92 -35.33
N ASP A 10 14.45 4.45 -35.89
CA ASP A 10 13.39 5.09 -35.11
C ASP A 10 12.71 4.12 -34.13
N ARG A 11 12.49 2.87 -34.53
CA ARG A 11 11.95 1.83 -33.65
C ARG A 11 12.92 1.49 -32.53
N LEU A 12 14.22 1.36 -32.83
CA LEU A 12 15.24 1.10 -31.82
C LEU A 12 15.36 2.25 -30.82
N VAL A 13 15.32 3.50 -31.28
CA VAL A 13 15.30 4.68 -30.39
C VAL A 13 14.05 4.69 -29.52
N LYS A 14 12.86 4.41 -30.08
CA LYS A 14 11.61 4.32 -29.31
C LYS A 14 11.68 3.20 -28.27
N LEU A 15 12.25 2.04 -28.60
CA LEU A 15 12.42 0.92 -27.65
C LEU A 15 13.42 1.29 -26.55
N ARG A 16 14.57 1.85 -26.91
CA ARG A 16 15.58 2.34 -25.96
C ARG A 16 15.00 3.39 -25.02
N MET A 17 14.13 4.27 -25.49
CA MET A 17 13.47 5.29 -24.67
C MET A 17 12.30 4.76 -23.82
N LYS A 18 11.74 3.59 -24.16
CA LYS A 18 10.68 2.94 -23.36
C LYS A 18 11.24 2.19 -22.14
N GLN A 19 12.43 1.61 -22.24
CA GLN A 19 13.10 0.90 -21.14
C GLN A 19 13.31 1.76 -19.87
N PRO A 20 13.92 2.98 -19.94
CA PRO A 20 14.13 3.80 -18.75
C PRO A 20 12.83 4.29 -18.13
N LYS A 21 11.77 4.47 -18.94
CA LYS A 21 10.44 4.84 -18.43
C LYS A 21 9.78 3.70 -17.64
N ARG A 22 9.97 2.45 -18.07
CA ARG A 22 9.44 1.27 -17.34
C ARG A 22 10.14 1.10 -16.01
N ILE A 23 11.47 1.10 -16.02
CA ILE A 23 12.31 0.98 -14.81
C ILE A 23 11.97 2.10 -13.81
N MET A 24 11.82 3.33 -14.29
CA MET A 24 11.38 4.46 -13.46
C MET A 24 10.03 4.20 -12.79
N ARG A 25 9.02 3.74 -13.55
CA ARG A 25 7.67 3.49 -13.01
C ARG A 25 7.64 2.33 -12.03
N GLU A 26 8.39 1.28 -12.30
CA GLU A 26 8.53 0.11 -11.43
C GLU A 26 9.18 0.51 -10.09
N MET A 27 10.27 1.27 -10.15
CA MET A 27 10.91 1.82 -8.96
C MET A 27 9.96 2.71 -8.15
N VAL A 28 9.27 3.66 -8.81
CA VAL A 28 8.31 4.54 -8.12
C VAL A 28 7.16 3.74 -7.50
N ALA A 29 6.67 2.69 -8.16
CA ALA A 29 5.63 1.83 -7.61
C ALA A 29 6.09 1.10 -6.35
N ALA A 30 7.32 0.58 -6.34
CA ALA A 30 7.89 -0.07 -5.16
C ALA A 30 8.05 0.90 -3.97
N VAL A 31 8.39 2.17 -4.23
CA VAL A 31 8.46 3.19 -3.17
C VAL A 31 7.08 3.59 -2.66
N LEU A 32 6.09 3.78 -3.54
CA LEU A 32 4.73 4.16 -3.14
C LEU A 32 3.98 3.04 -2.41
N LEU A 33 4.34 1.78 -2.64
CA LEU A 33 3.82 0.60 -1.93
C LEU A 33 4.58 0.30 -0.64
N ASP A 34 5.50 1.18 -0.21
CA ASP A 34 6.34 1.04 0.98
C ASP A 34 7.19 -0.24 1.01
N GLN A 35 7.46 -0.83 -0.17
CA GLN A 35 8.33 -2.00 -0.32
C GLN A 35 9.81 -1.62 -0.30
N LEU A 36 10.11 -0.36 -0.65
CA LEU A 36 11.46 0.21 -0.66
C LEU A 36 11.40 1.64 -0.12
N ASN A 37 12.26 1.94 0.85
CA ASN A 37 12.51 3.33 1.22
C ASN A 37 13.23 4.06 0.06
N ILE A 38 13.11 5.38 -0.02
CA ILE A 38 13.76 6.25 -1.00
C ILE A 38 15.27 5.98 -1.07
N ASP A 39 15.92 5.81 0.09
CA ASP A 39 17.36 5.56 0.15
C ASP A 39 17.73 4.16 -0.37
N GLN A 40 16.89 3.15 -0.09
CA GLN A 40 17.05 1.80 -0.61
C GLN A 40 16.78 1.72 -2.11
N ALA A 41 15.81 2.50 -2.61
CA ALA A 41 15.52 2.61 -4.03
C ALA A 41 16.67 3.30 -4.78
N ALA A 42 17.25 4.35 -4.20
CA ALA A 42 18.42 5.02 -4.74
C ALA A 42 19.61 4.04 -4.89
N GLU A 43 19.86 3.24 -3.86
CA GLU A 43 20.92 2.24 -3.87
C GLU A 43 20.65 1.11 -4.89
N ARG A 44 19.46 0.50 -4.86
CA ARG A 44 19.11 -0.63 -5.76
C ARG A 44 19.15 -0.25 -7.23
N TYR A 45 18.67 0.94 -7.56
CA TYR A 45 18.61 1.40 -8.94
C TYR A 45 19.83 2.23 -9.34
N LYS A 46 20.82 2.37 -8.44
CA LYS A 46 22.05 3.14 -8.65
C LYS A 46 21.77 4.57 -9.14
N VAL A 47 20.79 5.21 -8.55
CA VAL A 47 20.37 6.58 -8.87
C VAL A 47 20.47 7.46 -7.64
N ASN A 48 20.66 8.76 -7.85
CA ASN A 48 20.69 9.71 -6.74
C ASN A 48 19.31 9.82 -6.07
N ARG A 49 19.27 10.06 -4.77
CA ARG A 49 18.06 10.32 -3.98
C ARG A 49 17.18 11.41 -4.60
N LEU A 50 17.80 12.49 -5.09
CA LEU A 50 17.09 13.57 -5.78
C LEU A 50 16.42 13.12 -7.07
N THR A 51 17.01 12.15 -7.77
CA THR A 51 16.46 11.56 -8.99
C THR A 51 15.22 10.73 -8.65
N VAL A 52 15.27 9.96 -7.56
CA VAL A 52 14.10 9.20 -7.06
C VAL A 52 12.94 10.15 -6.76
N LEU A 53 13.18 11.21 -5.99
CA LEU A 53 12.15 12.22 -5.68
C LEU A 53 11.59 12.90 -6.93
N ARG A 54 12.45 13.22 -7.90
CA ARG A 54 12.04 13.81 -9.18
C ARG A 54 11.15 12.85 -9.98
N TRP A 55 11.46 11.56 -9.96
CA TRP A 55 10.68 10.54 -10.66
C TRP A 55 9.32 10.30 -10.01
N ILE A 56 9.24 10.31 -8.67
CA ILE A 56 7.95 10.27 -7.95
C ILE A 56 7.08 11.46 -8.36
N ARG A 57 7.63 12.69 -8.28
CA ARG A 57 6.91 13.91 -8.67
C ARG A 57 6.42 13.85 -10.11
N LYS A 58 7.27 13.39 -11.03
CA LYS A 58 6.92 13.26 -12.44
C LYS A 58 5.74 12.30 -12.66
N VAL A 59 5.73 11.16 -11.96
CA VAL A 59 4.63 10.19 -12.07
C VAL A 59 3.33 10.77 -11.51
N GLU A 60 3.39 11.54 -10.42
CA GLU A 60 2.22 12.24 -9.87
C GLU A 60 1.68 13.31 -10.82
N GLU A 61 2.55 14.11 -11.44
CA GLU A 61 2.16 15.12 -12.44
C GLU A 61 1.51 14.48 -13.66
N GLU A 62 2.07 13.39 -14.18
CA GLU A 62 1.47 12.62 -15.27
C GLU A 62 0.09 12.06 -14.88
N ALA A 63 -0.07 11.57 -13.65
CA ALA A 63 -1.36 11.08 -13.16
C ALA A 63 -2.40 12.21 -13.03
N LYS A 64 -1.98 13.42 -12.61
CA LYS A 64 -2.84 14.62 -12.55
C LYS A 64 -3.25 15.08 -13.95
N ALA A 65 -2.31 15.16 -14.89
CA ALA A 65 -2.57 15.55 -16.27
C ALA A 65 -3.50 14.56 -16.99
N SER A 66 -3.31 13.24 -16.77
CA SER A 66 -4.20 12.22 -17.35
C SER A 66 -5.64 12.39 -16.87
N LYS A 67 -5.86 12.72 -15.58
CA LYS A 67 -7.20 12.96 -15.02
C LYS A 67 -7.87 14.20 -15.62
N GLN A 68 -7.11 15.25 -15.93
CA GLN A 68 -7.62 16.47 -16.56
C GLN A 68 -7.93 16.29 -18.06
N SER A 69 -7.10 15.52 -18.79
CA SER A 69 -7.32 15.27 -20.22
C SER A 69 -8.62 14.49 -20.52
N THR A 70 -9.03 13.60 -19.60
CA THR A 70 -10.27 12.84 -19.70
C THR A 70 -11.54 13.67 -19.46
N SER A 71 -11.45 14.93 -19.01
CA SER A 71 -12.64 15.77 -18.77
C SER A 71 -12.96 16.76 -19.89
N ILE A 72 -12.12 16.91 -20.93
CA ILE A 72 -12.26 18.02 -21.91
C ILE A 72 -12.53 17.54 -23.35
N THR A 73 -12.34 16.27 -23.68
CA THR A 73 -12.62 15.77 -25.05
C THR A 73 -13.43 14.48 -25.01
N SER A 74 -14.75 14.62 -25.07
CA SER A 74 -15.68 13.52 -25.27
C SER A 74 -16.51 13.80 -26.51
N ASP A 75 -15.98 13.43 -27.67
CA ASP A 75 -16.76 13.16 -28.89
C ASP A 75 -16.03 12.06 -29.69
N GLN A 76 -16.08 10.80 -29.22
CA GLN A 76 -15.92 9.61 -30.07
C GLN A 76 -16.44 8.34 -29.35
N PRO A 77 -17.10 7.38 -30.06
CA PRO A 77 -18.00 6.43 -29.43
C PRO A 77 -17.31 5.26 -28.71
N SER A 78 -17.98 4.89 -27.62
CA SER A 78 -17.58 3.99 -26.55
C SER A 78 -17.51 2.52 -26.98
N LEU A 79 -16.43 1.83 -26.62
CA LEU A 79 -16.44 0.39 -26.39
C LEU A 79 -16.97 0.09 -24.97
N PRO A 80 -17.76 -0.97 -24.77
CA PRO A 80 -18.41 -1.22 -23.48
C PRO A 80 -17.37 -1.69 -22.45
N SER A 81 -17.05 -0.82 -21.49
CA SER A 81 -16.29 -1.22 -20.30
C SER A 81 -17.22 -1.94 -19.30
N PRO A 82 -16.73 -2.98 -18.60
CA PRO A 82 -17.56 -3.73 -17.67
C PRO A 82 -17.89 -2.87 -16.45
N LYS A 83 -19.19 -2.72 -16.20
CA LYS A 83 -19.85 -2.36 -14.93
C LYS A 83 -19.01 -1.49 -13.98
N SER A 84 -19.24 -0.20 -14.10
CA SER A 84 -18.94 0.86 -13.13
C SER A 84 -19.19 0.40 -11.69
N THR A 85 -18.14 -0.02 -11.01
CA THR A 85 -18.06 0.12 -9.55
C THR A 85 -17.82 1.60 -9.30
N ARG A 86 -18.81 2.25 -8.68
CA ARG A 86 -18.81 3.63 -8.22
C ARG A 86 -17.43 3.98 -7.63
N ARG A 87 -16.58 4.68 -8.39
CA ARG A 87 -15.31 5.21 -7.89
C ARG A 87 -15.67 6.27 -6.87
N SER A 88 -15.49 5.95 -5.58
CA SER A 88 -15.43 6.94 -4.51
C SER A 88 -14.40 7.99 -4.88
N THR A 89 -14.68 9.24 -4.54
CA THR A 89 -13.65 10.27 -4.67
C THR A 89 -12.48 9.93 -3.73
N PRO A 90 -11.23 10.24 -4.09
CA PRO A 90 -10.09 9.92 -3.22
C PRO A 90 -10.23 10.53 -1.81
N GLU A 91 -10.99 11.61 -1.68
CA GLU A 91 -11.31 12.22 -0.38
C GLU A 91 -12.27 11.37 0.47
N GLU A 92 -13.28 10.75 -0.16
CA GLU A 92 -14.19 9.82 0.52
C GLU A 92 -13.45 8.58 1.01
N GLU A 93 -12.53 8.03 0.22
CA GLU A 93 -11.70 6.88 0.60
C GLU A 93 -10.80 7.21 1.78
N VAL A 94 -10.13 8.37 1.76
CA VAL A 94 -9.31 8.82 2.88
C VAL A 94 -10.16 9.01 4.13
N LYS A 95 -11.37 9.58 4.01
CA LYS A 95 -12.28 9.74 5.14
C LYS A 95 -12.71 8.39 5.72
N GLN A 96 -13.08 7.43 4.88
CA GLN A 96 -13.45 6.08 5.32
C GLN A 96 -12.27 5.38 6.03
N LEU A 97 -11.07 5.48 5.47
CA LEU A 97 -9.87 4.91 6.09
C LEU A 97 -9.58 5.53 7.46
N ARG A 98 -9.71 6.86 7.59
CA ARG A 98 -9.55 7.55 8.88
C ARG A 98 -10.57 7.09 9.91
N THR A 99 -11.84 6.95 9.51
CA THR A 99 -12.88 6.46 10.43
C THR A 99 -12.62 5.02 10.89
N LYS A 100 -12.11 4.17 9.99
CA LYS A 100 -11.74 2.80 10.32
C LYS A 100 -10.56 2.74 11.31
N LEU A 101 -9.53 3.56 11.08
CA LEU A 101 -8.40 3.67 12.00
C LEU A 101 -8.85 4.09 13.41
N GLN A 102 -9.68 5.13 13.52
CA GLN A 102 -10.22 5.58 14.80
C GLN A 102 -11.03 4.49 15.52
N SER A 103 -11.84 3.72 14.77
CA SER A 103 -12.58 2.59 15.34
C SER A 103 -11.64 1.52 15.88
N MET A 104 -10.62 1.15 15.11
CA MET A 104 -9.65 0.12 15.51
C MET A 104 -8.79 0.57 16.70
N GLU A 105 -8.38 1.83 16.75
CA GLU A 105 -7.64 2.41 17.89
C GLU A 105 -8.48 2.33 19.18
N LYS A 106 -9.77 2.66 19.10
CA LYS A 106 -10.68 2.57 20.24
C LYS A 106 -10.88 1.13 20.71
N GLU A 107 -11.05 0.18 19.78
CA GLU A 107 -11.14 -1.24 20.13
C GLU A 107 -9.86 -1.72 20.84
N LEU A 108 -8.70 -1.32 20.33
CA LEU A 108 -7.41 -1.66 20.92
C LEU A 108 -7.28 -1.08 22.34
N GLU A 109 -7.64 0.18 22.54
CA GLU A 109 -7.66 0.82 23.85
C GLU A 109 -8.56 0.07 24.85
N THR A 110 -9.77 -0.30 24.43
CA THR A 110 -10.69 -1.07 25.29
C THR A 110 -10.15 -2.46 25.62
N ALA A 111 -9.51 -3.15 24.67
CA ALA A 111 -8.91 -4.46 24.88
C ALA A 111 -7.70 -4.38 25.83
N ASN A 112 -6.85 -3.36 25.67
CA ASN A 112 -5.71 -3.12 26.56
C ASN A 112 -6.17 -2.80 27.98
N PHE A 113 -7.17 -1.92 28.13
CA PHE A 113 -7.73 -1.60 29.44
C PHE A 113 -8.30 -2.86 30.11
N LYS A 114 -9.05 -3.67 29.36
CA LYS A 114 -9.61 -4.94 29.84
C LYS A 114 -8.51 -5.91 30.29
N ALA A 115 -7.43 -6.04 29.51
CA ALA A 115 -6.31 -6.90 29.85
C ALA A 115 -5.58 -6.43 31.13
N LEU A 116 -5.32 -5.13 31.27
CA LEU A 116 -4.72 -4.54 32.46
C LEU A 116 -5.60 -4.67 33.70
N TYR A 117 -6.91 -4.49 33.54
CA TYR A 117 -7.88 -4.65 34.62
C TYR A 117 -7.89 -6.09 35.15
N TYR A 118 -8.07 -7.08 34.27
CA TYR A 118 -8.11 -8.48 34.70
C TYR A 118 -6.76 -8.99 35.20
N SER A 119 -5.63 -8.57 34.60
CA SER A 119 -4.31 -8.95 35.11
C SER A 119 -4.08 -8.41 36.52
N THR A 120 -4.55 -7.19 36.79
CA THR A 120 -4.51 -6.59 38.14
C THR A 120 -5.37 -7.38 39.12
N LEU A 121 -6.60 -7.74 38.74
CA LEU A 121 -7.47 -8.55 39.59
C LEU A 121 -6.87 -9.93 39.91
N VAL A 122 -6.29 -10.61 38.91
CA VAL A 122 -5.63 -11.91 39.11
C VAL A 122 -4.45 -11.76 40.08
N ARG A 123 -3.65 -10.71 39.93
CA ARG A 123 -2.53 -10.41 40.83
C ARG A 123 -2.99 -10.19 42.26
N VAL A 124 -4.02 -9.36 42.47
CA VAL A 124 -4.60 -9.10 43.80
C VAL A 124 -5.15 -10.40 44.41
N ALA A 125 -5.93 -11.17 43.63
CA ALA A 125 -6.47 -12.44 44.09
C ALA A 125 -5.38 -13.42 44.54
N LYS A 126 -4.29 -13.54 43.76
CA LYS A 126 -3.17 -14.44 44.06
C LYS A 126 -2.36 -14.01 45.27
N HIS A 127 -2.00 -12.73 45.35
CA HIS A 127 -1.05 -12.24 46.35
C HIS A 127 -1.70 -11.78 47.65
N GLU A 128 -2.86 -11.13 47.59
CA GLU A 128 -3.53 -10.56 48.77
C GLU A 128 -4.56 -11.51 49.34
N LEU A 129 -5.26 -12.27 48.49
CA LEU A 129 -6.35 -13.16 48.90
C LEU A 129 -5.98 -14.65 48.88
N GLY A 130 -4.82 -15.01 48.34
CA GLY A 130 -4.36 -16.41 48.23
C GLY A 130 -5.21 -17.28 47.29
N VAL A 131 -6.03 -16.67 46.43
CA VAL A 131 -6.92 -17.38 45.49
C VAL A 131 -6.23 -17.50 44.13
N ASP A 132 -5.99 -18.73 43.70
CA ASP A 132 -5.42 -19.03 42.38
C ASP A 132 -6.52 -19.12 41.31
N VAL A 133 -6.66 -18.05 40.51
CA VAL A 133 -7.69 -17.89 39.47
C VAL A 133 -7.18 -18.38 38.10
N GLU A 134 -5.90 -18.71 37.98
CA GLU A 134 -5.32 -19.19 36.73
C GLU A 134 -5.87 -20.59 36.36
N LYS A 135 -6.16 -20.81 35.07
CA LYS A 135 -6.65 -22.10 34.60
C LYS A 135 -5.54 -23.15 34.76
N LYS A 136 -5.68 -24.03 35.75
CA LYS A 136 -4.77 -25.16 35.95
C LYS A 136 -4.84 -26.09 34.75
N SER A 137 -3.71 -26.35 34.09
CA SER A 137 -3.56 -27.21 32.90
C SER A 137 -3.69 -28.71 33.21
N VAL A 138 -4.61 -29.10 34.09
CA VAL A 138 -4.81 -30.50 34.47
C VAL A 138 -5.82 -31.16 33.53
N THR A 139 -5.34 -31.55 32.35
CA THR A 139 -5.96 -32.65 31.58
C THR A 139 -4.85 -33.32 30.77
N LYS A 140 -4.30 -34.43 31.29
CA LYS A 140 -3.56 -35.36 30.44
C LYS A 140 -4.56 -35.91 29.42
N PRO A 141 -4.32 -35.85 28.10
CA PRO A 141 -5.18 -36.51 27.14
C PRO A 141 -5.10 -38.03 27.37
N SER A 142 -6.16 -38.61 27.92
CA SER A 142 -6.35 -40.06 27.98
C SER A 142 -6.73 -40.54 26.59
N GLY A 143 -5.73 -40.79 25.75
CA GLY A 143 -5.93 -41.19 24.36
C GLY A 143 -4.67 -41.78 23.76
N LEU A 144 -4.14 -42.84 24.37
CA LEU A 144 -3.16 -43.77 23.81
C LEU A 144 -3.50 -45.15 24.41
N CYS A 145 -4.49 -45.80 23.83
CA CYS A 145 -4.70 -47.25 23.88
C CYS A 145 -4.60 -47.77 22.46
#